data_AF-A0A950AK34-F1
#
_entry.id   AF-A0A950AK34-F1
#
_cell.length_a   1.000
_cell.length_b   1.000
_cell.length_c   1.000
_cell.angle_alpha   90.00
_cell.angle_beta   90.00
_cell.angle_gamma   90.00
#
_symmetry.space_group_name_H-M   'P 1'
#
loop_
_entity.id
_entity.type
_entity.pdbx_description
1 polymer ?
#
loop_
_entity_poly.entity_id
_entity_poly.type
_entity_poly.pdbx_seq_one_letter_code
_entity_poly.pdbx_strand_id
1 'polypeptide(L)' 'SGGREEKIRTYNFPQNRVTDHRIGLTLYNLDLFMEGQLDEMVNALQASDMEQRLKEAGL' A
#
# COMPACT_ATOMS: atom_id res chain seq x y z
N SER A 1 -8.52 -11.28 -7.68
CA SER A 1 -9.73 -10.62 -8.22
C SER A 1 -9.62 -9.15 -7.88
N GLY A 2 -9.39 -8.27 -8.85
CA GLY A 2 -9.18 -6.82 -8.62
C GLY A 2 -10.49 -6.03 -8.58
N GLY A 3 -11.48 -6.53 -7.85
CA GLY A 3 -12.80 -5.92 -7.74
C GLY A 3 -12.73 -4.53 -7.12
N ARG A 4 -13.60 -3.61 -7.57
CA ARG A 4 -13.64 -2.24 -7.01
C ARG A 4 -14.35 -2.19 -5.66
N GLU A 5 -14.98 -3.29 -5.25
CA GLU A 5 -15.59 -3.51 -3.95
C GLU A 5 -14.58 -3.74 -2.82
N GLU A 6 -13.32 -4.09 -3.14
CA GLU A 6 -12.32 -4.38 -2.11
C GLU A 6 -11.78 -3.10 -1.46
N LYS A 7 -11.76 -3.09 -0.13
CA LYS A 7 -11.16 -2.00 0.65
C LYS A 7 -9.63 -2.12 0.60
N ILE A 8 -9.01 -1.48 -0.39
CA ILE A 8 -7.55 -1.51 -0.57
C ILE A 8 -6.77 -0.69 0.46
N ARG A 9 -7.38 0.34 1.06
CA ARG A 9 -6.67 1.26 1.95
C ARG A 9 -7.60 1.89 2.99
N THR A 10 -7.07 2.12 4.19
CA THR A 10 -7.71 2.89 5.25
C THR A 10 -6.89 4.15 5.52
N TYR A 11 -7.54 5.32 5.53
CA TYR A 11 -6.96 6.59 5.96
C TYR A 11 -7.54 6.95 7.33
N ASN A 12 -6.70 7.10 8.35
CA ASN A 12 -7.11 7.42 9.70
C ASN A 12 -6.48 8.75 10.13
N PHE A 13 -7.25 9.83 9.92
CA PHE A 13 -6.86 11.20 10.26
C PHE A 13 -6.57 11.41 11.76
N PRO A 14 -7.41 10.93 12.70
CA PRO A 14 -7.11 11.09 14.13
C PRO A 14 -5.79 10.46 14.58
N GLN A 15 -5.32 9.42 13.89
CA GLN A 15 -4.10 8.67 14.24
C GLN A 15 -2.94 8.94 13.27
N ASN A 16 -3.09 9.94 12.39
CA ASN A 16 -2.16 10.31 11.33
C ASN A 16 -1.59 9.12 10.54
N ARG A 17 -2.41 8.12 10.20
CA ARG A 17 -1.94 6.92 9.49
C ARG A 17 -2.71 6.56 8.24
N VAL A 18 -2.01 5.90 7.32
CA VAL A 18 -2.56 5.24 6.15
C VAL A 18 -2.16 3.77 6.17
N THR A 19 -3.11 2.87 5.98
CA THR A 19 -2.88 1.42 5.93
C THR A 19 -3.30 0.89 4.57
N ASP A 20 -2.40 0.28 3.81
CA ASP A 20 -2.70 -0.46 2.58
C ASP A 20 -2.89 -1.96 2.88
N HIS A 21 -4.09 -2.47 2.64
CA HIS A 21 -4.48 -3.83 2.99
C HIS A 21 -3.95 -4.87 2.02
N ARG A 22 -3.53 -4.47 0.81
CA ARG A 22 -3.00 -5.41 -0.19
C ARG A 22 -1.67 -6.01 0.26
N ILE A 23 -0.86 -5.22 0.97
CA ILE A 23 0.48 -5.59 1.44
C ILE A 23 0.63 -5.52 2.97
N GLY A 24 -0.44 -5.16 3.69
CA GLY A 24 -0.43 -5.03 5.16
C GLY A 24 0.44 -3.88 5.69
N LEU A 25 0.83 -2.93 4.85
CA LEU A 25 1.70 -1.80 5.21
C LEU A 25 0.89 -0.70 5.90
N THR A 26 1.40 -0.17 7.01
CA THR A 26 0.87 1.02 7.67
C THR A 26 1.96 2.08 7.80
N LEU A 27 1.70 3.27 7.26
CA LEU A 27 2.54 4.45 7.42
C LEU A 27 1.88 5.44 8.38
N TYR A 28 2.68 6.09 9.23
CA TYR A 28 2.23 7.03 10.27
C TYR A 28 2.52 8.49 9.90
N ASN A 29 2.31 8.82 8.62
CA ASN A 29 2.61 10.11 8.00
C ASN A 29 1.48 10.53 7.03
N LEU A 30 0.22 10.35 7.44
CA LEU A 30 -0.93 10.58 6.55
C LEU A 30 -0.97 12.02 6.02
N ASP A 31 -0.66 13.01 6.84
CA ASP A 31 -0.51 14.40 6.43
C ASP A 31 0.40 14.57 5.21
N LEU A 32 1.64 14.08 5.29
CA LEU A 32 2.62 14.12 4.19
C LEU A 32 2.17 13.29 2.99
N PHE A 33 1.54 12.15 3.25
CA PHE A 33 0.97 11.30 2.22
C PHE A 33 -0.10 12.05 1.41
N MET A 34 -0.96 12.82 2.09
CA MET A 34 -2.00 13.63 1.44
C MET A 34 -1.42 14.84 0.68
N GLU A 35 -0.23 15.31 1.06
CA GLU A 35 0.54 16.32 0.32
C GLU A 35 1.25 15.77 -0.93
N GLY A 36 1.19 14.45 -1.16
CA GLY A 36 1.74 13.80 -2.34
C GLY A 36 3.07 13.10 -2.12
N GLN A 37 3.56 12.99 -0.88
CA GLN A 37 4.72 12.15 -0.55
C GLN A 37 4.34 10.66 -0.58
N LEU A 38 4.13 10.12 -1.79
CA LEU A 38 3.61 8.78 -2.02
C LEU A 38 4.70 7.71 -2.25
N ASP A 39 5.96 8.13 -2.42
CA ASP A 39 7.05 7.28 -2.88
C ASP A 39 7.23 6.03 -2.01
N GLU A 40 7.17 6.18 -0.69
CA GLU A 40 7.31 5.07 0.26
C GLU A 40 6.26 3.96 0.02
N MET A 41 5.00 4.34 -0.13
CA MET A 41 3.90 3.42 -0.37
C MET A 41 3.99 2.80 -1.77
N VAL A 42 4.30 3.60 -2.80
CA VAL A 42 4.40 3.12 -4.18
C VAL A 42 5.53 2.11 -4.33
N ASN A 43 6.71 2.40 -3.76
CA ASN A 43 7.86 1.50 -3.81
C ASN A 43 7.56 0.17 -3.10
N ALA A 44 6.91 0.21 -1.94
CA ALA A 44 6.53 -1.00 -1.22
C ALA A 44 5.53 -1.87 -2.02
N LEU A 45 4.55 -1.25 -2.68
CA LEU A 45 3.61 -1.95 -3.55
C LEU A 45 4.30 -2.59 -4.75
N GLN A 46 5.23 -1.88 -5.39
CA GLN A 46 6.00 -2.42 -6.53
C GLN A 46 6.89 -3.59 -6.12
N ALA A 47 7.57 -3.49 -4.96
CA ALA A 47 8.38 -4.57 -4.43
C ALA A 47 7.52 -5.83 -4.16
N SER A 48 6.36 -5.65 -3.52
CA SER A 48 5.44 -6.76 -3.26
C SER A 48 4.90 -7.40 -4.54
N ASP A 49 4.58 -6.60 -5.57
CA ASP A 49 4.15 -7.12 -6.88
C ASP A 49 5.28 -7.92 -7.55
N MET A 50 6.50 -7.39 -7.54
CA MET A 50 7.66 -8.08 -8.10
C MET A 50 7.92 -9.42 -7.40
N GLU A 51 7.87 -9.46 -6.07
CA GLU A 51 8.00 -10.69 -5.30
C GLU A 51 6.91 -11.70 -5.64
N GLN A 52 5.65 -11.25 -5.77
CA GLN A 52 4.55 -12.13 -6.15
C GLN A 52 4.75 -12.71 -7.55
N ARG A 53 5.16 -11.89 -8.52
CA ARG A 53 5.42 -12.32 -9.89
C ARG A 53 6.60 -13.30 -9.99
N LEU A 54 7.64 -13.11 -9.18
CA LEU A 54 8.76 -14.05 -9.09
C LEU A 54 8.30 -15.42 -8.60
N LYS A 55 7.50 -15.45 -7.51
CA LYS A 55 6.92 -16.68 -6.95
C LYS A 55 6.01 -17.39 -7.96
N GLU A 56 5.17 -16.63 -8.67
CA GLU A 56 4.29 -17.18 -9.71
C GLU A 56 5.07 -17.73 -10.92
N ALA A 57 6.21 -17.12 -11.25
CA ALA A 57 7.11 -17.59 -12.31
C ALA A 57 7.91 -18.85 -11.90
N GLY A 58 7.78 -19.33 -10.67
CA GLY A 58 8.43 -20.56 -10.19
C GLY A 58 9.92 -20.42 -9.88
N LEU A 59 10.39 -19.19 -9.64
CA LEU A 59 11.71 -18.87 -9.09
C LEU A 59 11.60 -18.64 -7.58
#